data_AF-A0A368FAF6-F1
#
_entry.id   AF-A0A368FAF6-F1
#
_cell.length_a   1.000
_cell.length_b   1.000
_cell.length_c   1.000
_cell.angle_alpha   90.00
_cell.angle_beta   90.00
_cell.angle_gamma   90.00
#
_symmetry.space_group_name_H-M   'P 1'
#
loop_
_entity.id
_entity.type
_entity.pdbx_description
1 polymer ?
#
loop_
_entity_poly.entity_id
_entity_poly.type
_entity_poly.pdbx_seq_one_letter_code
_entity_poly.pdbx_strand_id
1 'polypeptide(L)'
;MNEEQAFCTLVKIMYDYQLRDLFKLGFDSLHLRFYQLTRLLKEYESNLAAHLDHIGVETHMYASQWFLTLFTAKFPLQMVFFIVDLFLSEGMNTIFHISLALLHDAAADLIQLDFEGALKYFRVTLPRKYRTEANAKALIHRAVEFKLKHKRLLKYEKEYLEMKERERENEDPLVKLQKENARHCETILRLERENDDLAHELVTSKIELRRKLDAVEDQLETSANTIERVTRQNEDLAEENRNLQREYNQVPYIHIKEMYRKEVSRLEEDANRASKLLAEYKQLFSQMSRRCDAERDQFQTQKRAIISRVSACDKCWPAVEEWEANRSPARTPQDGPDLLSQLEEREAHVKALEIDLAQTKLALVEAECKNQDLTHQMMTQSESDGKRWFKKTISSLREVGSSLKQHERSHSVVSVVDQ
;
A
#
# COMPACT_ATOMS: atom_id res chain seq x y z
N MET A 1 -20.32 -30.43 24.17
CA MET A 1 -19.47 -29.52 24.97
C MET A 1 -18.59 -28.75 23.99
N ASN A 2 -18.47 -27.43 24.14
CA ASN A 2 -17.53 -26.63 23.33
C ASN A 2 -16.09 -26.75 23.88
N GLU A 3 -15.10 -26.20 23.18
CA GLU A 3 -13.68 -26.32 23.54
C GLU A 3 -13.36 -25.77 24.94
N GLU A 4 -13.87 -24.57 25.25
CA GLU A 4 -13.63 -23.90 26.55
C GLU A 4 -14.20 -24.73 27.72
N GLN A 5 -15.42 -25.23 27.57
CA GLN A 5 -16.03 -26.11 28.57
C GLN A 5 -15.24 -27.41 28.71
N ALA A 6 -14.75 -27.97 27.59
CA ALA A 6 -13.95 -29.20 27.62
C ALA A 6 -12.64 -29.01 28.39
N PHE A 7 -11.96 -27.87 28.17
CA PHE A 7 -10.77 -27.51 28.94
C PHE A 7 -11.11 -27.35 30.43
N CYS A 8 -12.18 -26.61 30.77
CA CYS A 8 -12.61 -26.45 32.16
C CYS A 8 -12.92 -27.78 32.84
N THR A 9 -13.64 -28.69 32.17
CA THR A 9 -13.91 -30.04 32.69
C THR A 9 -12.63 -30.84 32.85
N LEU A 10 -11.69 -30.78 31.91
CA LEU A 10 -10.40 -31.46 32.03
C LEU A 10 -9.60 -30.94 33.23
N VAL A 11 -9.54 -29.62 33.45
CA VAL A 11 -8.89 -29.02 34.62
C VAL A 11 -9.52 -29.58 35.91
N LYS A 12 -10.85 -29.66 35.97
CA LYS A 12 -11.55 -30.24 37.12
C LYS A 12 -11.20 -31.71 37.34
N ILE A 13 -11.20 -32.54 36.29
CA ILE A 13 -10.79 -33.94 36.39
C ILE A 13 -9.33 -34.06 36.88
N MET A 14 -8.44 -33.20 36.39
CA MET A 14 -7.02 -33.26 36.74
C MET A 14 -6.75 -32.82 38.18
N TYR A 15 -7.38 -31.73 38.65
CA TYR A 15 -7.10 -31.13 39.95
C TYR A 15 -8.08 -31.55 41.04
N ASP A 16 -9.38 -31.41 40.80
CA ASP A 16 -10.43 -31.64 41.81
C ASP A 16 -10.68 -33.13 42.03
N TYR A 17 -10.57 -33.95 40.97
CA TYR A 17 -10.65 -35.42 41.05
C TYR A 17 -9.26 -36.09 41.17
N GLN A 18 -8.20 -35.29 41.32
CA GLN A 18 -6.81 -35.74 41.53
C GLN A 18 -6.25 -36.71 40.48
N LEU A 19 -6.76 -36.72 39.24
CA LEU A 19 -6.21 -37.60 38.20
C LEU A 19 -4.74 -37.27 37.90
N ARG A 20 -4.34 -36.00 38.02
CA ARG A 20 -2.95 -35.54 37.82
C ARG A 20 -1.95 -36.19 38.78
N ASP A 21 -2.40 -36.60 39.97
CA ASP A 21 -1.51 -37.15 40.98
C ASP A 21 -0.92 -38.49 40.55
N LEU A 22 -1.62 -39.22 39.67
CA LEU A 22 -1.11 -40.44 39.05
C LEU A 22 0.11 -40.19 38.13
N PHE A 23 0.30 -38.96 37.64
CA PHE A 23 1.37 -38.58 36.72
C PHE A 23 2.56 -37.88 37.40
N LYS A 24 2.51 -37.69 38.73
CA LYS A 24 3.63 -37.11 39.47
C LYS A 24 4.89 -37.97 39.32
N LEU A 25 6.05 -37.33 39.45
CA LEU A 25 7.35 -37.97 39.32
C LEU A 25 7.41 -39.25 40.15
N GLY A 26 7.87 -40.35 39.54
CA GLY A 26 7.94 -41.66 40.20
C GLY A 26 6.66 -42.48 40.18
N PHE A 27 5.52 -41.92 39.71
CA PHE A 27 4.24 -42.64 39.60
C PHE A 27 3.76 -43.26 40.93
N ASP A 28 4.15 -42.71 42.08
CA ASP A 28 3.89 -43.31 43.40
C ASP A 28 2.40 -43.55 43.65
N SER A 29 1.56 -42.55 43.31
CA SER A 29 0.10 -42.68 43.45
C SER A 29 -0.46 -43.74 42.52
N LEU A 30 0.09 -43.93 41.32
CA LEU A 30 -0.33 -44.98 40.39
C LEU A 30 0.08 -46.37 40.89
N HIS A 31 1.31 -46.53 41.38
CA HIS A 31 1.76 -47.79 41.99
C HIS A 31 0.92 -48.18 43.21
N LEU A 32 0.52 -47.20 44.03
CA LEU A 32 -0.48 -47.41 45.08
C LEU A 32 -1.81 -47.93 44.51
N ARG A 33 -2.32 -47.33 43.42
CA ARG A 33 -3.56 -47.81 42.78
C ARG A 33 -3.43 -49.24 42.26
N PHE A 34 -2.28 -49.61 41.69
CA PHE A 34 -2.03 -51.00 41.28
C PHE A 34 -2.05 -51.96 42.47
N TYR A 35 -1.38 -51.60 43.58
CA TYR A 35 -1.40 -52.41 44.79
C TYR A 35 -2.84 -52.61 45.28
N GLN A 36 -3.62 -51.54 45.37
CA GLN A 36 -5.03 -51.60 45.76
C GLN A 36 -5.84 -52.53 44.84
N LEU A 37 -5.66 -52.42 43.51
CA LEU A 37 -6.36 -53.28 42.56
C LEU A 37 -5.92 -54.75 42.68
N THR A 38 -4.62 -55.03 42.86
CA THR A 38 -4.11 -56.39 43.10
C THR A 38 -4.73 -57.00 44.36
N ARG A 39 -4.82 -56.23 45.45
CA ARG A 39 -5.41 -56.70 46.72
C ARG A 39 -6.92 -56.96 46.57
N LEU A 40 -7.63 -56.09 45.85
CA LEU A 40 -9.02 -56.29 45.53
C LEU A 40 -9.23 -57.52 44.64
N LEU A 41 -8.40 -57.72 43.61
CA LEU A 41 -8.47 -58.90 42.76
C LEU A 41 -8.27 -60.19 43.57
N LYS A 42 -7.30 -60.21 44.49
CA LYS A 42 -7.08 -61.36 45.39
C LYS A 42 -8.28 -61.66 46.30
N GLU A 43 -9.06 -60.64 46.67
CA GLU A 43 -10.20 -60.79 47.56
C GLU A 43 -11.49 -61.20 46.83
N TYR A 44 -11.76 -60.63 45.66
CA TYR A 44 -13.00 -60.86 44.91
C TYR A 44 -12.87 -61.96 43.85
N GLU A 45 -11.69 -62.14 43.27
CA GLU A 45 -11.40 -63.07 42.17
C GLU A 45 -10.10 -63.85 42.46
N SER A 46 -10.07 -64.56 43.59
CA SER A 46 -8.86 -65.22 44.11
C SER A 46 -8.23 -66.21 43.12
N ASN A 47 -9.04 -66.97 42.38
CA ASN A 47 -8.56 -67.93 41.38
C ASN A 47 -7.85 -67.23 40.22
N LEU A 48 -8.44 -66.14 39.70
CA LEU A 48 -7.81 -65.34 38.65
C LEU A 48 -6.53 -64.68 39.17
N ALA A 49 -6.55 -64.13 40.38
CA ALA A 49 -5.37 -63.52 40.99
C ALA A 49 -4.20 -64.52 41.12
N ALA A 50 -4.47 -65.72 41.62
CA ALA A 50 -3.47 -66.77 41.76
C ALA A 50 -2.92 -67.22 40.40
N HIS A 51 -3.78 -67.29 39.37
CA HIS A 51 -3.36 -67.61 38.01
C HIS A 51 -2.45 -66.52 37.44
N LEU A 52 -2.85 -65.25 37.49
CA LEU A 52 -2.04 -64.13 36.98
C LEU A 52 -0.68 -64.05 37.70
N ASP A 53 -0.66 -64.25 39.03
CA ASP A 53 0.58 -64.34 39.80
C ASP A 53 1.45 -65.52 39.33
N HIS A 54 0.86 -66.69 39.05
CA HIS A 54 1.58 -67.88 38.59
C HIS A 54 2.22 -67.70 37.21
N ILE A 55 1.52 -67.06 36.27
CA ILE A 55 2.03 -66.78 34.93
C ILE A 55 2.92 -65.51 34.88
N GLY A 56 3.09 -64.81 36.01
CA GLY A 56 3.94 -63.61 36.10
C GLY A 56 3.33 -62.34 35.49
N VAL A 57 2.00 -62.25 35.35
CA VAL A 57 1.31 -61.05 34.88
C VAL A 57 0.99 -60.13 36.05
N GLU A 58 1.66 -58.99 36.07
CA GLU A 58 1.43 -57.96 37.09
C GLU A 58 0.40 -56.92 36.65
N THR A 59 -0.29 -56.33 37.63
CA THR A 59 -1.34 -55.31 37.41
C THR A 59 -0.88 -54.13 36.56
N HIS A 60 0.37 -53.68 36.72
CA HIS A 60 0.90 -52.54 35.95
C HIS A 60 0.94 -52.83 34.44
N MET A 61 1.09 -54.10 34.04
CA MET A 61 1.24 -54.50 32.63
C MET A 61 -0.04 -54.33 31.82
N TYR A 62 -1.22 -54.37 32.47
CA TYR A 62 -2.51 -54.26 31.78
C TYR A 62 -3.37 -53.07 32.26
N ALA A 63 -3.25 -52.64 33.53
CA ALA A 63 -4.13 -51.64 34.10
C ALA A 63 -3.60 -50.20 34.01
N SER A 64 -2.35 -49.96 33.60
CA SER A 64 -1.77 -48.62 33.54
C SER A 64 -2.64 -47.63 32.76
N GLN A 65 -3.11 -48.02 31.57
CA GLN A 65 -3.97 -47.17 30.75
C GLN A 65 -5.38 -47.00 31.33
N TRP A 66 -5.87 -47.96 32.11
CA TRP A 66 -7.19 -47.88 32.73
C TRP A 66 -7.24 -46.71 33.72
N PHE A 67 -6.22 -46.58 34.56
CA PHE A 67 -6.08 -45.49 35.52
C PHE A 67 -5.69 -44.17 34.86
N LEU A 68 -4.65 -44.15 34.03
CA LEU A 68 -4.11 -42.90 33.48
C LEU A 68 -5.04 -42.23 32.47
N THR A 69 -5.86 -43.01 31.76
CA THR A 69 -6.68 -42.49 30.66
C THR A 69 -8.17 -42.57 30.92
N LEU A 70 -8.61 -43.00 32.12
CA LEU A 70 -10.02 -43.30 32.40
C LEU A 70 -10.63 -44.21 31.32
N PHE A 71 -9.90 -45.25 30.92
CA PHE A 71 -10.25 -46.22 29.88
C PHE A 71 -10.40 -45.67 28.44
N THR A 72 -10.22 -44.37 28.22
CA THR A 72 -10.42 -43.70 26.90
C THR A 72 -9.48 -44.23 25.80
N ALA A 73 -8.31 -44.77 26.14
CA ALA A 73 -7.29 -45.14 25.15
C ALA A 73 -7.60 -46.40 24.33
N LYS A 74 -8.34 -47.38 24.89
CA LYS A 74 -8.52 -48.71 24.27
C LYS A 74 -9.97 -49.17 24.20
N PHE A 75 -10.85 -48.65 25.06
CA PHE A 75 -12.24 -49.11 25.13
C PHE A 75 -13.15 -48.33 24.17
N PRO A 76 -14.25 -48.94 23.69
CA PRO A 76 -15.19 -48.27 22.81
C PRO A 76 -15.81 -47.03 23.46
N LEU A 77 -15.99 -45.97 22.66
CA LEU A 77 -16.39 -44.65 23.14
C LEU A 77 -17.70 -44.66 23.93
N GLN A 78 -18.67 -45.48 23.52
CA GLN A 78 -19.96 -45.60 24.21
C GLN A 78 -19.80 -46.11 25.65
N MET A 79 -18.90 -47.06 25.89
CA MET A 79 -18.59 -47.53 27.24
C MET A 79 -17.86 -46.44 28.04
N VAL A 80 -16.92 -45.74 27.40
CA VAL A 80 -16.15 -44.67 28.03
C VAL A 80 -17.06 -43.53 28.50
N PHE A 81 -18.09 -43.17 27.75
CA PHE A 81 -19.06 -42.16 28.18
C PHE A 81 -19.75 -42.54 29.50
N PHE A 82 -20.24 -43.78 29.64
CA PHE A 82 -20.82 -44.23 30.91
C PHE A 82 -19.81 -44.23 32.06
N ILE A 83 -18.54 -44.56 31.78
CA ILE A 83 -17.48 -44.51 32.80
C ILE A 83 -17.23 -43.06 33.23
N VAL A 84 -17.18 -42.11 32.29
CA VAL A 84 -16.98 -40.69 32.60
C VAL A 84 -18.17 -40.14 33.39
N ASP A 85 -19.40 -40.50 33.04
CA ASP A 85 -20.60 -40.11 33.80
C ASP A 85 -20.50 -40.58 35.27
N LEU A 86 -20.16 -41.85 35.49
CA LEU A 86 -19.95 -42.40 36.84
C LEU A 86 -18.73 -41.80 37.53
N PHE A 87 -17.65 -41.51 36.82
CA PHE A 87 -16.45 -40.93 37.40
C PHE A 87 -16.72 -39.50 37.89
N LEU A 88 -17.46 -38.71 37.12
CA LEU A 88 -17.83 -37.36 37.53
C LEU A 88 -18.80 -37.37 38.73
N SER A 89 -19.62 -38.41 38.89
CA SER A 89 -20.48 -38.57 40.08
C SER A 89 -19.72 -39.08 41.32
N GLU A 90 -18.99 -40.19 41.19
CA GLU A 90 -18.47 -40.98 42.33
C GLU A 90 -16.95 -40.82 42.55
N GLY A 91 -16.25 -40.25 41.58
CA GLY A 91 -14.82 -39.95 41.63
C GLY A 91 -13.88 -41.12 41.36
N MET A 92 -12.66 -41.03 41.89
CA MET A 92 -11.54 -41.95 41.59
C MET A 92 -11.84 -43.43 41.84
N ASN A 93 -12.74 -43.73 42.78
CA ASN A 93 -13.10 -45.11 43.10
C ASN A 93 -13.80 -45.81 41.94
N THR A 94 -14.45 -45.08 41.02
CA THR A 94 -15.09 -45.63 39.83
C THR A 94 -14.14 -46.50 39.03
N ILE A 95 -12.87 -46.10 38.91
CA ILE A 95 -11.87 -46.87 38.16
C ILE A 95 -11.68 -48.28 38.74
N PHE A 96 -11.72 -48.43 40.07
CA PHE A 96 -11.63 -49.75 40.71
C PHE A 96 -12.87 -50.61 40.46
N HIS A 97 -14.07 -50.03 40.53
CA HIS A 97 -15.32 -50.74 40.26
C HIS A 97 -15.35 -51.28 38.83
N ILE A 98 -15.02 -50.43 37.86
CA ILE A 98 -14.94 -50.81 36.44
C ILE A 98 -13.85 -51.87 36.23
N SER A 99 -12.67 -51.69 36.82
CA SER A 99 -11.55 -52.64 36.67
C SER A 99 -11.91 -54.03 37.20
N LEU A 100 -12.55 -54.12 38.38
CA LEU A 100 -12.98 -55.41 38.92
C LEU A 100 -14.10 -56.05 38.11
N ALA A 101 -15.08 -55.26 37.63
CA ALA A 101 -16.13 -55.79 36.78
C ALA A 101 -15.56 -56.37 35.48
N LEU A 102 -14.58 -55.69 34.87
CA LEU A 102 -13.86 -56.16 33.69
C LEU A 102 -13.11 -57.47 33.95
N LEU A 103 -12.41 -57.56 35.08
CA LEU A 103 -11.62 -58.73 35.45
C LEU A 103 -12.51 -59.93 35.79
N HIS A 104 -13.60 -59.69 36.51
CA HIS A 104 -14.61 -60.71 36.81
C HIS A 104 -15.27 -61.27 35.53
N ASP A 105 -15.69 -60.41 34.59
CA ASP A 105 -16.27 -60.84 33.31
C ASP A 105 -15.27 -61.59 32.42
N ALA A 106 -13.98 -61.32 32.59
CA ALA A 106 -12.91 -61.96 31.84
C ALA A 106 -12.31 -63.19 32.53
N ALA A 107 -12.67 -63.49 33.77
CA ALA A 107 -11.97 -64.48 34.59
C ALA A 107 -11.95 -65.88 33.96
N ALA A 108 -13.10 -66.33 33.45
CA ALA A 108 -13.24 -67.65 32.83
C ALA A 108 -12.35 -67.84 31.59
N ASP A 109 -12.13 -66.77 30.83
CA ASP A 109 -11.26 -66.79 29.64
C ASP A 109 -9.79 -66.66 30.05
N LEU A 110 -9.47 -65.75 30.98
CA LEU A 110 -8.09 -65.45 31.38
C LEU A 110 -7.40 -66.61 32.10
N ILE A 111 -8.13 -67.40 32.89
CA ILE A 111 -7.58 -68.57 33.61
C ILE A 111 -7.01 -69.63 32.67
N GLN A 112 -7.43 -69.65 31.40
CA GLN A 112 -6.99 -70.63 30.41
C GLN A 112 -5.76 -70.16 29.60
N LEU A 113 -5.30 -68.93 29.83
CA LEU A 113 -4.25 -68.31 29.01
C LEU A 113 -2.91 -68.31 29.74
N ASP A 114 -1.83 -68.38 28.97
CA ASP A 114 -0.46 -68.14 29.43
C ASP A 114 -0.14 -66.63 29.49
N PHE A 115 1.10 -66.27 29.83
CA PHE A 115 1.56 -64.89 29.94
C PHE A 115 1.26 -64.06 28.69
N GLU A 116 1.65 -64.55 27.50
CA GLU A 116 1.44 -63.83 26.24
C GLU A 116 -0.04 -63.74 25.88
N GLY A 117 -0.77 -64.85 26.03
CA GLY A 117 -2.21 -64.93 25.80
C GLY A 117 -2.99 -63.93 26.64
N ALA A 118 -2.68 -63.82 27.94
CA ALA A 118 -3.33 -62.89 28.86
C ALA A 118 -3.09 -61.42 28.45
N LEU A 119 -1.84 -61.03 28.16
CA LEU A 119 -1.52 -59.68 27.71
C LEU A 119 -2.20 -59.33 26.37
N LYS A 120 -2.22 -60.28 25.43
CA LYS A 120 -2.95 -60.12 24.16
C LYS A 120 -4.45 -59.98 24.38
N TYR A 121 -5.02 -60.75 25.31
CA TYR A 121 -6.44 -60.69 25.66
C TYR A 121 -6.81 -59.30 26.22
N PHE A 122 -6.06 -58.78 27.19
CA PHE A 122 -6.28 -57.43 27.73
C PHE A 122 -6.20 -56.34 26.66
N ARG A 123 -5.25 -56.46 25.73
CA ARG A 123 -5.01 -55.46 24.69
C ARG A 123 -6.05 -55.48 23.56
N VAL A 124 -6.56 -56.66 23.19
CA VAL A 124 -7.34 -56.83 21.95
C VAL A 124 -8.74 -57.37 22.22
N THR A 125 -8.85 -58.48 22.95
CA THR A 125 -10.13 -59.20 23.11
C THR A 125 -11.05 -58.49 24.08
N LEU A 126 -10.52 -58.07 25.24
CA LEU A 126 -11.31 -57.45 26.30
C LEU A 126 -12.03 -56.17 25.81
N PRO A 127 -11.39 -55.19 25.16
CA PRO A 127 -12.10 -53.99 24.71
C PRO A 127 -13.14 -54.27 23.62
N ARG A 128 -12.93 -55.28 22.78
CA ARG A 128 -13.86 -55.66 21.70
C ARG A 128 -15.20 -56.17 22.23
N LYS A 129 -15.23 -56.80 23.41
CA LYS A 129 -16.46 -57.31 24.02
C LYS A 129 -17.49 -56.22 24.33
N TYR A 130 -17.04 -54.98 24.56
CA TYR A 130 -17.90 -53.86 24.98
C TYR A 130 -18.21 -52.87 23.86
N ARG A 131 -18.15 -53.31 22.59
CA ARG A 131 -18.50 -52.46 21.43
C ARG A 131 -19.99 -52.19 21.32
N THR A 132 -20.83 -53.07 21.84
CA THR A 132 -22.29 -52.91 21.82
C THR A 132 -22.76 -52.20 23.08
N GLU A 133 -23.78 -51.37 22.93
CA GLU A 133 -24.38 -50.64 24.05
C GLU A 133 -24.88 -51.56 25.16
N ALA A 134 -25.48 -52.69 24.79
CA ALA A 134 -26.00 -53.67 25.74
C ALA A 134 -24.89 -54.23 26.64
N ASN A 135 -23.73 -54.59 26.05
CA ASN A 135 -22.61 -55.13 26.82
C ASN A 135 -21.97 -54.04 27.69
N ALA A 136 -21.84 -52.82 27.17
CA ALA A 136 -21.35 -51.68 27.94
C ALA A 136 -22.25 -51.41 29.16
N LYS A 137 -23.57 -51.33 28.97
CA LYS A 137 -24.54 -51.13 30.06
C LYS A 137 -24.52 -52.27 31.09
N ALA A 138 -24.42 -53.52 30.63
CA ALA A 138 -24.32 -54.67 31.52
C ALA A 138 -23.08 -54.61 32.41
N LEU A 139 -21.93 -54.21 31.85
CA LEU A 139 -20.69 -53.99 32.61
C LEU A 139 -20.86 -52.89 33.65
N ILE A 140 -21.46 -51.76 33.28
CA ILE A 140 -21.69 -50.63 34.18
C ILE A 140 -22.61 -51.03 35.34
N HIS A 141 -23.70 -51.75 35.06
CA HIS A 141 -24.61 -52.26 36.08
C HIS A 141 -23.88 -53.17 37.06
N ARG A 142 -23.05 -54.08 36.55
CA ARG A 142 -22.23 -54.97 37.36
C ARG A 142 -21.22 -54.20 38.22
N ALA A 143 -20.55 -53.20 37.66
CA ALA A 143 -19.59 -52.36 38.38
C ALA A 143 -20.23 -51.63 39.56
N VAL A 144 -21.46 -51.14 39.40
CA VAL A 144 -22.22 -50.48 40.48
C VAL A 144 -22.73 -51.49 41.54
N GLU A 145 -23.06 -52.70 41.12
CA GLU A 145 -23.46 -53.79 42.04
C GLU A 145 -22.31 -54.31 42.90
N PHE A 146 -21.06 -54.17 42.45
CA PHE A 146 -19.88 -54.48 43.25
C PHE A 146 -19.84 -53.59 44.49
N LYS A 147 -20.18 -54.16 45.66
CA LYS A 147 -20.16 -53.47 46.96
C LYS A 147 -18.72 -53.28 47.48
N LEU A 148 -17.92 -52.50 46.77
CA LEU A 148 -16.58 -52.11 47.19
C LEU A 148 -16.67 -51.16 48.37
N LYS A 149 -16.42 -51.68 49.57
CA LYS A 149 -16.34 -50.86 50.79
C LYS A 149 -15.13 -49.93 50.68
N HIS A 150 -15.36 -48.62 50.58
CA HIS A 150 -14.29 -47.61 50.51
C HIS A 150 -13.24 -47.73 51.65
N LYS A 151 -13.66 -48.20 52.84
CA LYS A 151 -12.75 -48.51 53.97
C LYS A 151 -11.63 -49.51 53.61
N ARG A 152 -11.85 -50.41 52.64
CA ARG A 152 -10.83 -51.38 52.19
C ARG A 152 -9.72 -50.70 51.40
N LEU A 153 -10.05 -49.74 50.53
CA LEU A 153 -9.04 -48.99 49.77
C LEU A 153 -8.10 -48.24 50.73
N LEU A 154 -8.66 -47.59 51.76
CA LEU A 154 -7.87 -46.92 52.80
C LEU A 154 -6.99 -47.90 53.59
N LYS A 155 -7.50 -49.11 53.87
CA LYS A 155 -6.71 -50.17 54.52
C LYS A 155 -5.51 -50.57 53.65
N TYR A 156 -5.73 -50.83 52.36
CA TYR A 156 -4.67 -51.21 51.43
C TYR A 156 -3.69 -50.08 51.15
N GLU A 157 -4.13 -48.82 51.20
CA GLU A 157 -3.25 -47.67 51.15
C GLU A 157 -2.30 -47.62 52.34
N LYS A 158 -2.83 -47.81 53.55
CA LYS A 158 -1.99 -47.92 54.75
C LYS A 158 -1.01 -49.10 54.65
N GLU A 159 -1.46 -50.29 54.24
CA GLU A 159 -0.60 -51.46 54.03
C GLU A 159 0.54 -51.17 53.02
N TYR A 160 0.23 -50.47 51.92
CA TYR A 160 1.22 -50.10 50.91
C TYR A 160 2.25 -49.10 51.41
N LEU A 161 1.81 -48.06 52.12
CA LEU A 161 2.70 -47.04 52.67
C LEU A 161 3.64 -47.64 53.72
N GLU A 162 3.15 -48.50 54.61
CA GLU A 162 3.97 -49.23 55.59
C GLU A 162 4.96 -50.20 54.93
N MET A 163 4.57 -50.82 53.80
CA MET A 163 5.48 -51.65 53.01
C MET A 163 6.60 -50.79 52.39
N LYS A 164 6.25 -49.66 51.77
CA LYS A 164 7.21 -48.73 51.16
C LYS A 164 8.13 -48.07 52.18
N GLU A 165 7.64 -47.78 53.38
CA GLU A 165 8.46 -47.25 54.46
C GLU A 165 9.50 -48.27 54.93
N ARG A 166 9.11 -49.52 55.16
CA ARG A 166 10.05 -50.60 55.48
C ARG A 166 11.07 -50.87 54.37
N GLU A 167 10.64 -50.81 53.10
CA GLU A 167 11.58 -50.90 51.95
C GLU A 167 12.61 -49.77 51.97
N ARG A 168 12.21 -48.54 52.31
CA ARG A 168 13.12 -47.39 52.43
C ARG A 168 14.05 -47.50 53.64
N GLU A 169 13.57 -48.00 54.77
CA GLU A 169 14.39 -48.22 55.98
C GLU A 169 15.43 -49.33 55.79
N ASN A 170 15.10 -50.34 54.99
CA ASN A 170 16.00 -51.45 54.68
C ASN A 170 16.99 -51.14 53.53
N GLU A 171 16.80 -50.03 52.80
CA GLU A 171 17.74 -49.62 51.76
C GLU A 171 19.00 -49.00 52.40
N ASP A 172 20.19 -49.47 51.99
CA ASP A 172 21.47 -48.96 52.50
C ASP A 172 21.57 -47.43 52.26
N PRO A 173 21.72 -46.62 53.31
CA PRO A 173 21.84 -45.16 53.19
C PRO A 173 22.95 -44.73 52.24
N LEU A 174 24.04 -45.48 52.16
CA LEU A 174 25.16 -45.16 51.26
C LEU A 174 24.77 -45.34 49.80
N VAL A 175 24.09 -46.44 49.47
CA VAL A 175 23.62 -46.72 48.10
C VAL A 175 22.59 -45.68 47.66
N LYS A 176 21.69 -45.29 48.56
CA LYS A 176 20.72 -44.22 48.28
C LYS A 176 21.41 -42.89 47.97
N LEU A 177 22.32 -42.46 48.84
CA LEU A 177 23.06 -41.20 48.65
C LEU A 177 23.91 -41.23 47.37
N GLN A 178 24.52 -42.37 47.04
CA GLN A 178 25.27 -42.51 45.78
C GLN A 178 24.37 -42.36 44.55
N LYS A 179 23.18 -42.97 44.54
CA LYS A 179 22.20 -42.81 43.45
C LYS A 179 21.72 -41.37 43.33
N GLU A 180 21.40 -40.73 44.46
CA GLU A 180 20.96 -39.32 44.48
C GLU A 180 22.07 -38.39 43.97
N ASN A 181 23.30 -38.58 44.44
CA ASN A 181 24.44 -37.78 43.99
C ASN A 181 24.71 -37.95 42.49
N ALA A 182 24.64 -39.19 41.98
CA ALA A 182 24.76 -39.45 40.53
C ALA A 182 23.69 -38.71 39.72
N ARG A 183 22.42 -38.73 40.17
CA ARG A 183 21.33 -37.98 39.52
C ARG A 183 21.54 -36.47 39.57
N HIS A 184 22.03 -35.96 40.71
CA HIS A 184 22.33 -34.53 40.84
C HIS A 184 23.46 -34.12 39.90
N CYS A 185 24.54 -34.89 39.81
CA CYS A 185 25.62 -34.66 38.85
C CYS A 185 25.12 -34.66 37.39
N GLU A 186 24.27 -35.61 37.01
CA GLU A 186 23.69 -35.66 35.66
C GLU A 186 22.81 -34.44 35.37
N THR A 187 22.03 -34.00 36.34
CA THR A 187 21.17 -32.81 36.20
C THR A 187 22.00 -31.54 36.08
N ILE A 188 23.06 -31.39 36.87
CA ILE A 188 23.99 -30.27 36.79
C ILE A 188 24.62 -30.22 35.40
N LEU A 189 25.14 -31.36 34.91
CA LEU A 189 25.76 -31.44 33.59
C LEU A 189 24.79 -31.03 32.46
N ARG A 190 23.51 -31.41 32.58
CA ARG A 190 22.47 -31.01 31.63
C ARG A 190 22.23 -29.49 31.67
N LEU A 191 22.05 -28.94 32.87
CA LEU A 191 21.80 -27.51 33.05
C LEU A 191 23.00 -26.65 32.61
N GLU A 192 24.22 -27.13 32.82
CA GLU A 192 25.43 -26.47 32.32
C GLU A 192 25.44 -26.40 30.79
N ARG A 193 25.09 -27.49 30.10
CA ARG A 193 24.95 -27.50 28.63
C ARG A 193 23.86 -26.54 28.14
N GLU A 194 22.68 -26.59 28.74
CA GLU A 194 21.57 -25.68 28.38
C GLU A 194 21.99 -24.21 28.58
N ASN A 195 22.73 -23.91 29.64
CA ASN A 195 23.24 -22.56 29.89
C ASN A 195 24.30 -22.14 28.87
N ASP A 196 25.22 -23.04 28.49
CA ASP A 196 26.20 -22.79 27.43
C ASP A 196 25.53 -22.53 26.08
N ASP A 197 24.51 -23.30 25.73
CA ASP A 197 23.72 -23.13 24.50
C ASP A 197 23.00 -21.77 24.50
N LEU A 198 22.32 -21.42 25.60
CA LEU A 198 21.64 -20.14 25.76
C LEU A 198 22.62 -18.96 25.72
N ALA A 199 23.79 -19.09 26.34
CA ALA A 199 24.84 -18.09 26.27
C ALA A 199 25.34 -17.90 24.83
N HIS A 200 25.50 -18.99 24.08
CA HIS A 200 25.89 -18.95 22.67
C HIS A 200 24.82 -18.26 21.79
N GLU A 201 23.55 -18.63 21.95
CA GLU A 201 22.43 -17.98 21.26
C GLU A 201 22.34 -16.48 21.56
N LEU A 202 22.47 -16.11 22.84
CA LEU A 202 22.43 -14.72 23.27
C LEU A 202 23.56 -13.89 22.64
N VAL A 203 24.78 -14.42 22.63
CA VAL A 203 25.94 -13.77 22.01
C VAL A 203 25.72 -13.62 20.50
N THR A 204 25.24 -14.68 19.84
CA THR A 204 24.98 -14.69 18.39
C THR A 204 23.91 -13.67 18.02
N SER A 205 22.79 -13.65 18.74
CA SER A 205 21.71 -12.68 18.56
C SER A 205 22.19 -11.24 18.80
N LYS A 206 23.01 -11.02 19.83
CA LYS A 206 23.62 -9.70 20.10
C LYS A 206 24.52 -9.24 18.95
N ILE A 207 25.33 -10.13 18.38
CA ILE A 207 26.18 -9.81 17.21
C ILE A 207 25.32 -9.46 16.00
N GLU A 208 24.25 -10.21 15.74
CA GLU A 208 23.35 -9.94 14.62
C GLU A 208 22.62 -8.61 14.76
N LEU A 209 22.07 -8.33 15.95
CA LEU A 209 21.41 -7.05 16.24
C LEU A 209 22.39 -5.89 16.10
N ARG A 210 23.65 -6.06 16.52
CA ARG A 210 24.66 -5.03 16.34
C ARG A 210 24.93 -4.75 14.86
N ARG A 211 25.08 -5.80 14.04
CA ARG A 211 25.25 -5.65 12.58
C ARG A 211 24.06 -4.92 11.94
N LYS A 212 22.83 -5.23 12.35
CA LYS A 212 21.63 -4.55 11.86
C LYS A 212 21.61 -3.08 12.28
N LEU A 213 22.02 -2.77 13.50
CA LEU A 213 22.14 -1.40 13.99
C LEU A 213 23.15 -0.61 13.15
N ASP A 214 24.37 -1.15 12.98
CA ASP A 214 25.42 -0.50 12.20
C ASP A 214 24.94 -0.23 10.75
N ALA A 215 24.21 -1.18 10.13
CA ALA A 215 23.64 -0.99 8.79
C ALA A 215 22.56 0.11 8.71
N VAL A 216 21.74 0.25 9.75
CA VAL A 216 20.73 1.33 9.82
C VAL A 216 21.40 2.68 10.07
N GLU A 217 22.45 2.72 10.88
CA GLU A 217 23.26 3.92 11.12
C GLU A 217 23.89 4.42 9.79
N ASP A 218 24.49 3.54 8.99
CA ASP A 218 25.03 3.88 7.66
C ASP A 218 23.94 4.39 6.70
N GLN A 219 22.75 3.80 6.73
CA GLN A 219 21.61 4.26 5.92
C GLN A 219 21.09 5.63 6.35
N LEU A 220 21.09 5.91 7.65
CA LEU A 220 20.73 7.22 8.17
C LEU A 220 21.74 8.28 7.76
N GLU A 221 23.03 7.98 7.84
CA GLU A 221 24.10 8.90 7.42
C GLU A 221 24.00 9.23 5.92
N THR A 222 23.84 8.21 5.07
CA THR A 222 23.67 8.41 3.62
C THR A 222 22.41 9.21 3.27
N SER A 223 21.31 8.95 3.97
CA SER A 223 20.06 9.71 3.80
C SER A 223 20.21 11.16 4.26
N ALA A 224 20.86 11.39 5.41
CA ALA A 224 21.14 12.73 5.93
C ALA A 224 22.01 13.56 4.96
N ASN A 225 23.08 12.97 4.44
CA ASN A 225 23.94 13.60 3.43
C ASN A 225 23.16 13.93 2.14
N THR A 226 22.22 13.06 1.75
CA THR A 226 21.37 13.31 0.58
C THR A 226 20.40 14.46 0.83
N ILE A 227 19.77 14.52 2.00
CA ILE A 227 18.89 15.61 2.42
C ILE A 227 19.66 16.92 2.44
N GLU A 228 20.85 16.96 3.03
CA GLU A 228 21.68 18.17 3.05
C GLU A 228 21.99 18.65 1.63
N ARG A 229 22.40 17.74 0.73
CA ARG A 229 22.68 18.09 -0.67
C ARG A 229 21.46 18.67 -1.38
N VAL A 230 20.30 18.02 -1.27
CA VAL A 230 19.05 18.49 -1.91
C VAL A 230 18.58 19.80 -1.29
N THR A 231 18.78 19.99 0.02
CA THR A 231 18.44 21.23 0.70
C THR A 231 19.26 22.40 0.16
N ARG A 232 20.59 22.24 0.04
CA ARG A 232 21.46 23.25 -0.59
C ARG A 232 21.04 23.55 -2.03
N GLN A 233 20.75 22.53 -2.83
CA GLN A 233 20.25 22.72 -4.21
C GLN A 233 18.93 23.50 -4.25
N ASN A 234 18.00 23.23 -3.34
CA ASN A 234 16.75 23.98 -3.24
C ASN A 234 16.98 25.43 -2.82
N GLU A 235 17.93 25.70 -1.92
CA GLU A 235 18.32 27.05 -1.52
C GLU A 235 18.90 27.85 -2.69
N ASP A 236 19.81 27.23 -3.45
CA ASP A 236 20.41 27.82 -4.65
C ASP A 236 19.34 28.15 -5.70
N LEU A 237 18.45 27.19 -6.02
CA LEU A 237 17.33 27.38 -6.94
C LEU A 237 16.33 28.43 -6.43
N ALA A 238 16.14 28.55 -5.12
CA ALA A 238 15.28 29.56 -4.54
C ALA A 238 15.89 30.96 -4.67
N GLU A 239 17.21 31.11 -4.53
CA GLU A 239 17.89 32.39 -4.79
C GLU A 239 17.89 32.74 -6.28
N GLU A 240 18.11 31.76 -7.16
CA GLU A 240 18.00 31.96 -8.62
C GLU A 240 16.60 32.42 -9.01
N ASN A 241 15.54 31.78 -8.49
CA ASN A 241 14.17 32.23 -8.69
C ASN A 241 13.94 33.65 -8.18
N ARG A 242 14.46 34.00 -6.99
CA ARG A 242 14.39 35.38 -6.47
C ARG A 242 15.09 36.36 -7.40
N ASN A 243 16.25 36.02 -7.93
CA ASN A 243 16.99 36.84 -8.89
C ASN A 243 16.23 37.03 -10.19
N LEU A 244 15.76 35.94 -10.81
CA LEU A 244 14.94 36.00 -12.02
C LEU A 244 13.67 36.82 -11.81
N GLN A 245 13.04 36.71 -10.64
CA GLN A 245 11.86 37.50 -10.31
C GLN A 245 12.18 38.98 -10.11
N ARG A 246 13.35 39.32 -9.55
CA ARG A 246 13.85 40.70 -9.53
C ARG A 246 14.07 41.21 -10.96
N GLU A 247 14.80 40.47 -11.81
CA GLU A 247 15.05 40.85 -13.21
C GLU A 247 13.76 41.04 -14.02
N TYR A 248 12.83 40.10 -13.90
CA TYR A 248 11.51 40.16 -14.53
C TYR A 248 10.74 41.42 -14.11
N ASN A 249 10.77 41.76 -12.83
CA ASN A 249 10.09 42.95 -12.31
C ASN A 249 10.81 44.25 -12.68
N GLN A 250 12.13 44.24 -12.90
CA GLN A 250 12.94 45.45 -13.04
C GLN A 250 13.18 45.86 -14.50
N VAL A 251 13.31 44.92 -15.46
CA VAL A 251 13.94 45.24 -16.77
C VAL A 251 12.96 45.48 -17.94
N PRO A 252 11.95 44.64 -18.24
CA PRO A 252 11.09 44.88 -19.40
C PRO A 252 9.91 45.78 -19.07
N TYR A 253 9.20 45.54 -17.97
CA TYR A 253 7.90 46.19 -17.72
C TYR A 253 8.01 47.71 -17.52
N ILE A 254 9.00 48.19 -16.78
CA ILE A 254 9.18 49.63 -16.53
C ILE A 254 9.69 50.33 -17.79
N HIS A 255 10.72 49.78 -18.44
CA HIS A 255 11.33 50.40 -19.62
C HIS A 255 10.37 50.42 -20.83
N ILE A 256 9.66 49.31 -21.07
CA ILE A 256 8.66 49.21 -22.13
C ILE A 256 7.48 50.15 -21.85
N LYS A 257 6.98 50.21 -20.60
CA LYS A 257 5.90 51.12 -20.22
C LYS A 257 6.30 52.59 -20.40
N GLU A 258 7.54 52.94 -20.09
CA GLU A 258 8.05 54.30 -20.23
C GLU A 258 8.33 54.68 -21.70
N MET A 259 8.83 53.74 -22.50
CA MET A 259 8.92 53.84 -23.97
C MET A 259 7.55 54.11 -24.60
N TYR A 260 6.55 53.27 -24.33
CA TYR A 260 5.19 53.46 -24.86
C TYR A 260 4.58 54.77 -24.38
N ARG A 261 4.82 55.17 -23.13
CA ARG A 261 4.31 56.44 -22.60
C ARG A 261 4.91 57.65 -23.33
N LYS A 262 6.22 57.62 -23.61
CA LYS A 262 6.90 58.67 -24.38
C LYS A 262 6.37 58.75 -25.82
N GLU A 263 6.18 57.60 -26.46
CA GLU A 263 5.68 57.55 -27.84
C GLU A 263 4.23 58.05 -27.94
N VAL A 264 3.37 57.69 -26.97
CA VAL A 264 2.01 58.23 -26.88
C VAL A 264 2.02 59.76 -26.75
N SER A 265 2.81 60.32 -25.83
CA SER A 265 2.91 61.79 -25.71
C SER A 265 3.43 62.46 -26.97
N ARG A 266 4.39 61.86 -27.68
CA ARG A 266 4.90 62.38 -28.95
C ARG A 266 3.79 62.44 -30.01
N LEU A 267 3.01 61.36 -30.13
CA LEU A 267 1.88 61.29 -31.07
C LEU A 267 0.77 62.29 -30.72
N GLU A 268 0.49 62.50 -29.43
CA GLU A 268 -0.47 63.53 -28.97
C GLU A 268 0.01 64.96 -29.31
N GLU A 269 1.30 65.25 -29.15
CA GLU A 269 1.87 66.54 -29.53
C GLU A 269 1.82 66.76 -31.05
N ASP A 270 2.17 65.74 -31.83
CA ASP A 270 2.13 65.81 -33.29
C ASP A 270 0.68 65.96 -33.79
N ALA A 271 -0.27 65.25 -33.19
CA ALA A 271 -1.71 65.43 -33.46
C ALA A 271 -2.19 66.84 -33.11
N ASN A 272 -1.73 67.40 -31.99
CA ASN A 272 -2.04 68.78 -31.61
C ASN A 272 -1.43 69.80 -32.59
N ARG A 273 -0.19 69.58 -33.06
CA ARG A 273 0.45 70.41 -34.08
C ARG A 273 -0.30 70.34 -35.41
N ALA A 274 -0.66 69.14 -35.85
CA ALA A 274 -1.46 68.93 -37.05
C ALA A 274 -2.84 69.61 -36.94
N SER A 275 -3.49 69.52 -35.78
CA SER A 275 -4.77 70.18 -35.50
C SER A 275 -4.65 71.71 -35.56
N LYS A 276 -3.58 72.30 -34.99
CA LYS A 276 -3.29 73.74 -35.11
C LYS A 276 -3.07 74.15 -36.56
N LEU A 277 -2.23 73.42 -37.29
CA LEU A 277 -1.94 73.69 -38.70
C LEU A 277 -3.23 73.60 -39.54
N LEU A 278 -4.10 72.62 -39.26
CA LEU A 278 -5.39 72.48 -39.93
C LEU A 278 -6.31 73.66 -39.64
N ALA A 279 -6.30 74.18 -38.40
CA ALA A 279 -7.06 75.37 -38.02
C ALA A 279 -6.55 76.62 -38.75
N GLU A 280 -5.22 76.81 -38.82
CA GLU A 280 -4.58 77.89 -39.58
C GLU A 280 -4.88 77.79 -41.08
N TYR A 281 -4.79 76.60 -41.66
CA TYR A 281 -5.15 76.36 -43.07
C TYR A 281 -6.63 76.69 -43.34
N LYS A 282 -7.55 76.27 -42.47
CA LYS A 282 -8.98 76.62 -42.57
C LYS A 282 -9.19 78.13 -42.50
N GLN A 283 -8.46 78.82 -41.62
CA GLN A 283 -8.53 80.27 -41.50
C GLN A 283 -8.00 80.97 -42.76
N LEU A 284 -6.86 80.54 -43.29
CA LEU A 284 -6.27 81.09 -44.51
C LEU A 284 -7.20 80.90 -45.72
N PHE A 285 -7.79 79.71 -45.84
CA PHE A 285 -8.77 79.41 -46.89
C PHE A 285 -10.00 80.32 -46.77
N SER A 286 -10.52 80.52 -45.56
CA SER A 286 -11.64 81.44 -45.33
C SER A 286 -11.31 82.90 -45.70
N GLN A 287 -10.07 83.34 -45.45
CA GLN A 287 -9.61 84.67 -45.85
C GLN A 287 -9.46 84.80 -47.36
N MET A 288 -8.88 83.80 -48.03
CA MET A 288 -8.73 83.79 -49.48
C MET A 288 -10.08 83.73 -50.19
N SER A 289 -11.04 82.94 -49.70
CA SER A 289 -12.42 82.96 -50.21
C SER A 289 -13.05 84.35 -50.07
N ARG A 290 -12.95 84.98 -48.89
CA ARG A 290 -13.47 86.35 -48.69
C ARG A 290 -12.82 87.37 -49.64
N ARG A 291 -11.51 87.27 -49.90
CA ARG A 291 -10.82 88.15 -50.84
C ARG A 291 -11.26 87.91 -52.29
N CYS A 292 -11.39 86.65 -52.70
CA CYS A 292 -11.93 86.29 -54.02
C CYS A 292 -13.35 86.82 -54.21
N ASP A 293 -14.21 86.69 -53.20
CA ASP A 293 -15.59 87.21 -53.25
C ASP A 293 -15.60 88.74 -53.33
N ALA A 294 -14.76 89.42 -52.54
CA ALA A 294 -14.63 90.87 -52.57
C ALA A 294 -14.12 91.40 -53.92
N GLU A 295 -13.09 90.78 -54.51
CA GLU A 295 -12.60 91.14 -55.84
C GLU A 295 -13.64 90.87 -56.92
N ARG A 296 -14.43 89.79 -56.77
CA ARG A 296 -15.53 89.48 -57.68
C ARG A 296 -16.62 90.54 -57.65
N ASP A 297 -17.02 90.95 -56.45
CA ASP A 297 -18.02 92.01 -56.27
C ASP A 297 -17.50 93.35 -56.78
N GLN A 298 -16.22 93.66 -56.56
CA GLN A 298 -15.60 94.88 -57.05
C GLN A 298 -15.53 94.90 -58.59
N PHE A 299 -15.14 93.78 -59.21
CA PHE A 299 -15.15 93.63 -60.67
C PHE A 299 -16.57 93.73 -61.24
N GLN A 300 -17.57 93.11 -60.60
CA GLN A 300 -18.97 93.22 -61.04
C GLN A 300 -19.53 94.64 -60.87
N THR A 301 -19.09 95.37 -59.86
CA THR A 301 -19.46 96.77 -59.64
C THR A 301 -18.83 97.67 -60.71
N GLN A 302 -17.54 97.49 -61.01
CA GLN A 302 -16.86 98.20 -62.10
C GLN A 302 -17.48 97.87 -63.47
N LYS A 303 -17.79 96.59 -63.73
CA LYS A 303 -18.49 96.15 -64.94
C LYS A 303 -19.85 96.86 -65.08
N ARG A 304 -20.67 96.90 -64.02
CA ARG A 304 -21.95 97.62 -64.02
C ARG A 304 -21.77 99.13 -64.24
N ALA A 305 -20.75 99.75 -63.66
CA ALA A 305 -20.46 101.17 -63.85
C ALA A 305 -20.00 101.51 -65.28
N ILE A 306 -19.19 100.65 -65.90
CA ILE A 306 -18.76 100.79 -67.30
C ILE A 306 -19.96 100.61 -68.23
N ILE A 307 -20.77 99.56 -68.03
CA ILE A 307 -21.99 99.33 -68.82
C ILE A 307 -22.94 100.54 -68.71
N SER A 308 -23.16 101.07 -67.50
CA SER A 308 -24.01 102.25 -67.29
C SER A 308 -23.50 103.53 -67.95
N ARG A 309 -22.18 103.71 -68.09
CA ARG A 309 -21.59 104.88 -68.80
C ARG A 309 -21.61 104.70 -70.31
N VAL A 310 -21.46 103.47 -70.79
CA VAL A 310 -21.42 103.13 -72.21
C VAL A 310 -22.83 103.10 -72.81
N SER A 311 -23.85 102.68 -72.05
CA SER A 311 -25.26 102.69 -72.47
C SER A 311 -25.87 104.09 -72.61
N ALA A 312 -25.20 105.13 -72.10
CA ALA A 312 -25.63 106.53 -72.22
C ALA A 312 -24.91 107.30 -73.35
N CYS A 313 -24.06 106.61 -74.13
CA CYS A 313 -23.34 107.20 -75.27
C CYS A 313 -23.95 106.73 -76.59
N ASP A 314 -24.65 107.62 -77.29
CA ASP A 314 -25.32 107.33 -78.59
C ASP A 314 -24.37 106.89 -79.72
N LYS A 315 -23.05 107.10 -79.56
CA LYS A 315 -22.02 106.66 -80.53
C LYS A 315 -21.30 105.37 -80.13
N CYS A 316 -21.36 104.98 -78.85
CA CYS A 316 -20.54 103.91 -78.29
C CYS A 316 -21.32 102.60 -78.12
N TRP A 317 -22.63 102.67 -77.88
CA TRP A 317 -23.49 101.50 -77.62
C TRP A 317 -23.67 100.55 -78.82
N PRO A 318 -23.85 101.02 -80.07
CA PRO A 318 -24.03 100.12 -81.22
C PRO A 318 -22.81 99.21 -81.49
N ALA A 319 -21.59 99.72 -81.25
CA ALA A 319 -20.35 98.96 -81.41
C ALA A 319 -20.15 97.91 -80.30
N VAL A 320 -20.77 98.09 -79.13
CA VAL A 320 -20.76 97.11 -78.03
C VAL A 320 -21.80 96.02 -78.26
N GLU A 321 -22.96 96.38 -78.81
CA GLU A 321 -24.00 95.44 -79.23
C GLU A 321 -23.51 94.51 -80.37
N GLU A 322 -22.73 95.05 -81.31
CA GLU A 322 -22.08 94.29 -82.38
C GLU A 322 -20.90 93.42 -81.88
N TRP A 323 -20.20 93.84 -80.81
CA TRP A 323 -19.15 93.05 -80.16
C TRP A 323 -19.73 91.92 -79.28
N GLU A 324 -20.87 92.14 -78.62
CA GLU A 324 -21.57 91.12 -77.83
C GLU A 324 -22.26 90.08 -78.72
N ALA A 325 -22.75 90.48 -79.90
CA ALA A 325 -23.36 89.58 -80.89
C ALA A 325 -22.32 88.72 -81.66
N ASN A 326 -21.06 89.17 -81.78
CA ASN A 326 -19.96 88.43 -82.44
C ASN A 326 -19.05 87.67 -81.47
N ARG A 327 -19.51 87.44 -80.24
CA ARG A 327 -18.72 86.75 -79.21
C ARG A 327 -18.75 85.24 -79.42
N SER A 328 -17.61 84.65 -79.80
CA SER A 328 -17.35 83.20 -79.78
C SER A 328 -15.86 82.92 -79.52
N PRO A 329 -15.54 81.74 -78.98
CA PRO A 329 -15.13 81.48 -77.60
C PRO A 329 -13.73 82.02 -77.24
N ALA A 330 -13.47 82.29 -75.96
CA ALA A 330 -12.12 82.58 -75.50
C ALA A 330 -11.23 81.34 -75.69
N ARG A 331 -10.25 81.48 -76.58
CA ARG A 331 -9.11 80.57 -76.76
C ARG A 331 -8.29 80.47 -75.49
N THR A 332 -7.80 79.26 -75.26
CA THR A 332 -6.68 78.92 -74.38
C THR A 332 -5.41 79.73 -74.72
N PRO A 333 -4.66 80.23 -73.72
CA PRO A 333 -3.28 80.68 -73.91
C PRO A 333 -2.34 79.47 -74.05
N GLN A 334 -1.62 79.39 -75.16
CA GLN A 334 -0.36 78.66 -75.30
C GLN A 334 0.77 79.56 -74.79
N ASP A 335 1.52 79.09 -73.79
CA ASP A 335 2.99 78.99 -73.82
C ASP A 335 3.50 78.58 -72.42
N GLY A 336 4.06 77.35 -72.35
CA GLY A 336 4.83 76.82 -71.23
C GLY A 336 4.16 75.71 -70.41
N PRO A 337 4.92 74.74 -69.87
CA PRO A 337 6.00 73.94 -70.46
C PRO A 337 5.46 72.57 -70.93
N ASP A 338 6.13 71.97 -71.91
CA ASP A 338 6.20 70.53 -72.20
C ASP A 338 5.14 69.58 -71.60
N LEU A 339 3.86 69.79 -71.95
CA LEU A 339 2.73 69.04 -71.41
C LEU A 339 2.73 67.57 -71.86
N LEU A 340 3.30 67.28 -73.03
CA LEU A 340 3.42 65.92 -73.53
C LEU A 340 4.47 65.15 -72.74
N SER A 341 5.64 65.73 -72.48
CA SER A 341 6.66 65.09 -71.65
C SER A 341 6.30 65.06 -70.17
N GLN A 342 5.55 66.04 -69.65
CA GLN A 342 4.98 65.94 -68.31
C GLN A 342 3.91 64.85 -68.20
N LEU A 343 3.10 64.62 -69.24
CA LEU A 343 2.16 63.50 -69.28
C LEU A 343 2.89 62.16 -69.40
N GLU A 344 3.93 62.06 -70.23
CA GLU A 344 4.79 60.87 -70.34
C GLU A 344 5.56 60.59 -69.05
N GLU A 345 6.05 61.62 -68.35
CA GLU A 345 6.74 61.50 -67.07
C GLU A 345 5.78 61.12 -65.94
N ARG A 346 4.53 61.62 -65.97
CA ARG A 346 3.46 61.18 -65.05
C ARG A 346 3.03 59.76 -65.34
N GLU A 347 2.93 59.35 -66.60
CA GLU A 347 2.61 57.97 -66.98
C GLU A 347 3.75 57.01 -66.61
N ALA A 348 5.00 57.43 -66.77
CA ALA A 348 6.18 56.69 -66.31
C ALA A 348 6.22 56.58 -64.77
N HIS A 349 5.88 57.65 -64.05
CA HIS A 349 5.80 57.64 -62.59
C HIS A 349 4.65 56.75 -62.09
N VAL A 350 3.51 56.72 -62.77
CA VAL A 350 2.41 55.80 -62.45
C VAL A 350 2.84 54.35 -62.69
N LYS A 351 3.48 54.03 -63.82
CA LYS A 351 4.04 52.69 -64.08
C LYS A 351 5.09 52.28 -63.03
N ALA A 352 5.94 53.21 -62.59
CA ALA A 352 6.90 52.95 -61.52
C ALA A 352 6.21 52.63 -60.19
N LEU A 353 5.18 53.40 -59.81
CA LEU A 353 4.38 53.12 -58.62
C LEU A 353 3.60 51.79 -58.71
N GLU A 354 3.13 51.42 -59.89
CA GLU A 354 2.49 50.12 -60.13
C GLU A 354 3.48 48.96 -59.97
N ILE A 355 4.72 49.12 -60.45
CA ILE A 355 5.80 48.14 -60.25
C ILE A 355 6.18 48.04 -58.76
N ASP A 356 6.35 49.17 -58.06
CA ASP A 356 6.66 49.18 -56.63
C ASP A 356 5.53 48.55 -55.79
N LEU A 357 4.27 48.81 -56.16
CA LEU A 357 3.12 48.16 -55.53
C LEU A 357 3.11 46.65 -55.79
N ALA A 358 3.45 46.22 -57.01
CA ALA A 358 3.56 44.80 -57.35
C ALA A 358 4.70 44.11 -56.58
N GLN A 359 5.85 44.77 -56.45
CA GLN A 359 6.99 44.27 -55.66
C GLN A 359 6.65 44.20 -54.17
N THR A 360 5.98 45.21 -53.62
CA THR A 360 5.55 45.22 -52.22
C THR A 360 4.52 44.12 -51.94
N LYS A 361 3.58 43.90 -52.86
CA LYS A 361 2.62 42.78 -52.78
C LYS A 361 3.32 41.43 -52.85
N LEU A 362 4.32 41.28 -53.72
CA LEU A 362 5.10 40.04 -53.80
C LEU A 362 5.86 39.78 -52.50
N ALA A 363 6.52 40.81 -51.93
CA ALA A 363 7.22 40.71 -50.65
C ALA A 363 6.29 40.34 -49.49
N LEU A 364 5.05 40.87 -49.48
CA LEU A 364 4.04 40.51 -48.49
C LEU A 364 3.63 39.04 -48.60
N VAL A 365 3.36 38.55 -49.82
CA VAL A 365 3.00 37.15 -50.05
C VAL A 365 4.15 36.21 -49.69
N GLU A 366 5.39 36.56 -50.04
CA GLU A 366 6.58 35.78 -49.64
C GLU A 366 6.76 35.74 -48.12
N ALA A 367 6.48 36.84 -47.41
CA ALA A 367 6.51 36.89 -45.96
C ALA A 367 5.39 36.05 -45.34
N GLU A 368 4.18 36.09 -45.88
CA GLU A 368 3.05 35.26 -45.43
C GLU A 368 3.31 33.77 -45.65
N CYS A 369 3.83 33.38 -46.82
CA CYS A 369 4.22 31.99 -47.08
C CYS A 369 5.32 31.52 -46.12
N LYS A 370 6.35 32.33 -45.87
CA LYS A 370 7.39 32.01 -44.86
C LYS A 370 6.79 31.84 -43.46
N ASN A 371 5.83 32.68 -43.08
CA ASN A 371 5.18 32.58 -41.78
C ASN A 371 4.33 31.31 -41.67
N GLN A 372 3.62 30.93 -42.74
CA GLN A 372 2.87 29.68 -42.82
C GLN A 372 3.80 28.46 -42.75
N ASP A 373 4.93 28.47 -43.45
CA ASP A 373 5.94 27.39 -43.39
C ASP A 373 6.54 27.26 -41.99
N LEU A 374 6.88 28.38 -41.32
CA LEU A 374 7.36 28.37 -39.95
C LEU A 374 6.30 27.86 -38.97
N THR A 375 5.03 28.24 -39.18
CA THR A 375 3.91 27.75 -38.36
C THR A 375 3.71 26.24 -38.55
N HIS A 376 3.79 25.75 -39.79
CA HIS A 376 3.77 24.32 -40.08
C HIS A 376 4.96 23.60 -39.44
N GLN A 377 6.19 24.13 -39.54
CA GLN A 377 7.36 23.55 -38.88
C GLN A 377 7.20 23.50 -37.35
N MET A 378 6.68 24.56 -36.72
CA MET A 378 6.39 24.57 -35.28
C MET A 378 5.33 23.55 -34.89
N MET A 379 4.23 23.42 -35.64
CA MET A 379 3.21 22.39 -35.41
C MET A 379 3.78 20.98 -35.57
N THR A 380 4.63 20.77 -36.58
CA THR A 380 5.23 19.46 -36.86
C THR A 380 6.27 19.08 -35.79
N GLN A 381 7.09 20.03 -35.33
CA GLN A 381 8.02 19.82 -34.21
C GLN A 381 7.29 19.58 -32.89
N SER A 382 6.22 20.34 -32.60
CA SER A 382 5.39 20.14 -31.40
C SER A 382 4.76 18.75 -31.37
N GLU A 383 4.25 18.25 -32.50
CA GLU A 383 3.72 16.89 -32.59
C GLU A 383 4.80 15.81 -32.49
N SER A 384 5.99 16.01 -33.08
CA SER A 384 7.08 15.03 -33.04
C SER A 384 7.73 14.94 -31.67
N ASP A 385 7.97 16.06 -31.00
CA ASP A 385 8.63 16.07 -29.68
C ASP A 385 7.67 15.68 -28.56
N GLY A 386 6.40 16.08 -28.65
CA GLY A 386 5.36 15.60 -27.75
C GLY A 386 5.20 14.08 -27.80
N LYS A 387 5.11 13.49 -29.00
CA LYS A 387 4.98 12.02 -29.17
C LYS A 387 6.27 11.26 -28.82
N ARG A 388 7.45 11.87 -28.99
CA ARG A 388 8.76 11.24 -28.71
C ARG A 388 9.12 11.25 -27.23
N TRP A 389 8.79 12.33 -26.52
CA TRP A 389 8.86 12.38 -25.06
C TRP A 389 7.85 11.42 -24.42
N PHE A 390 6.57 11.43 -24.85
CA PHE A 390 5.57 10.50 -24.30
C PHE A 390 5.90 9.02 -24.56
N LYS A 391 6.40 8.67 -25.76
CA LYS A 391 6.84 7.29 -26.05
C LYS A 391 8.07 6.86 -25.26
N LYS A 392 9.05 7.75 -25.02
CA LYS A 392 10.22 7.44 -24.18
C LYS A 392 9.85 7.24 -22.72
N THR A 393 8.94 8.07 -22.19
CA THR A 393 8.48 7.96 -20.80
C THR A 393 7.64 6.70 -20.58
N ILE A 394 6.74 6.35 -21.51
CA ILE A 394 5.94 5.11 -21.42
C ILE A 394 6.81 3.86 -21.60
N SER A 395 7.82 3.89 -22.48
CA SER A 395 8.72 2.74 -22.68
C SER A 395 9.61 2.51 -21.45
N SER A 396 10.13 3.58 -20.84
CA SER A 396 10.89 3.52 -19.59
C SER A 396 10.06 2.98 -18.42
N LEU A 397 8.80 3.42 -18.28
CA LEU A 397 7.89 2.90 -17.25
C LEU A 397 7.50 1.43 -17.50
N ARG A 398 7.41 0.99 -18.77
CA ARG A 398 7.14 -0.41 -19.12
C ARG A 398 8.35 -1.32 -18.86
N GLU A 399 9.57 -0.85 -19.09
CA GLU A 399 10.81 -1.55 -18.72
C GLU A 399 10.95 -1.68 -17.20
N VAL A 400 10.63 -0.63 -16.44
CA VAL A 400 10.61 -0.70 -14.96
C VAL A 400 9.53 -1.68 -14.46
N GLY A 401 8.33 -1.67 -15.05
CA GLY A 401 7.24 -2.59 -14.68
C GLY A 401 7.47 -4.06 -15.07
N SER A 402 8.27 -4.33 -16.11
CA SER A 402 8.66 -5.70 -16.48
C SER A 402 9.85 -6.19 -15.66
N SER A 403 10.78 -5.31 -15.27
CA SER A 403 11.87 -5.62 -14.33
C SER A 403 11.36 -5.93 -12.92
N LEU A 404 10.31 -5.25 -12.44
CA LEU A 404 9.65 -5.54 -11.16
C LEU A 404 8.94 -6.90 -11.16
N LYS A 405 8.27 -7.27 -12.26
CA LYS A 405 7.65 -8.61 -12.41
C LYS A 405 8.67 -9.75 -12.56
N GLN A 406 9.86 -9.47 -13.09
CA GLN A 406 10.96 -10.44 -13.11
C GLN A 406 11.58 -10.62 -11.72
N HIS A 407 11.61 -9.57 -10.90
CA HIS A 407 12.11 -9.64 -9.52
C HIS A 407 11.14 -10.40 -8.59
N GLU A 408 9.82 -10.26 -8.78
CA GLU A 408 8.82 -11.02 -8.02
C GLU A 408 8.77 -12.51 -8.38
N ARG A 409 8.97 -12.89 -9.66
CA ARG A 409 9.09 -14.31 -10.06
C ARG A 409 10.40 -14.97 -9.64
N SER A 410 11.45 -14.19 -9.40
CA SER A 410 12.74 -14.71 -8.91
C SER A 410 12.73 -14.92 -7.39
N HIS A 411 11.89 -14.20 -6.65
CA HIS A 411 11.69 -14.39 -5.20
C HIS A 411 10.59 -15.39 -4.82
N SER A 412 9.79 -15.87 -5.77
CA SER A 412 8.74 -16.89 -5.52
C SER A 412 9.13 -18.32 -5.94
N VAL A 413 10.39 -18.58 -6.30
CA VAL A 413 10.89 -19.93 -6.67
C VAL A 413 12.00 -20.45 -5.73
N VAL A 414 12.28 -19.78 -4.60
CA VAL A 414 13.21 -20.30 -3.56
C VAL A 414 12.52 -20.46 -2.20
N SER A 415 11.22 -20.73 -2.22
CA SER A 415 10.47 -21.15 -1.04
C SER A 415 9.49 -22.24 -1.49
N VAL A 416 9.51 -23.38 -0.79
CA VAL A 416 8.83 -24.67 -1.06
C VAL A 416 9.66 -25.71 -1.85
N VAL A 417 10.73 -26.20 -1.23
CA VAL A 417 10.98 -27.64 -1.05
C VAL A 417 11.33 -27.82 0.43
N ASP A 418 10.71 -28.82 1.07
CA ASP A 418 10.72 -29.18 2.51
C ASP A 418 9.66 -28.55 3.42
N GLN A 419 8.39 -28.87 3.18
CA GLN A 419 7.57 -29.78 4.01
C GLN A 419 6.20 -30.05 3.37
#